data_AF-A0A522QRJ1-F1
#
_entry.id   AF-A0A522QRJ1-F1
#
_cell.length_a   1.000
_cell.length_b   1.000
_cell.length_c   1.000
_cell.angle_alpha   90.00
_cell.angle_beta   90.00
_cell.angle_gamma   90.00
#
_symmetry.space_group_name_H-M   'P 1'
#
loop_
_entity.id
_entity.type
_entity.pdbx_description
1 polymer ?
#
loop_
_entity_poly.entity_id
_entity_poly.type
_entity_poly.pdbx_seq_one_letter_code
_entity_poly.pdbx_strand_id
1 'polypeptide(L)'
;MLAEQALTRAAGAPLSTGNHVELLIDARANFDAWLEAIANAKHNILFGNYIFRDDETGRGFISALAERARAGVRVRVLLDWPRQPS
;
A
#
# COMPACT_ATOMS: atom_id res chain seq x y z
N MET A 1 -13.93 -5.85 -27.29
CA MET A 1 -14.84 -4.82 -27.85
C MET A 1 -14.26 -3.41 -27.65
N LEU A 2 -14.76 -2.40 -28.38
CA LEU A 2 -14.30 -1.00 -28.29
C LEU A 2 -14.29 -0.45 -26.84
N ALA A 3 -15.25 -0.86 -26.02
CA ALA A 3 -15.36 -0.44 -24.61
C ALA A 3 -14.22 -0.96 -23.72
N GLU A 4 -13.80 -2.22 -23.89
CA GLU A 4 -12.66 -2.80 -23.14
C GLU A 4 -11.34 -2.11 -23.52
N GLN A 5 -11.18 -1.78 -24.80
CA GLN A 5 -10.01 -1.03 -25.28
C GLN A 5 -9.99 0.39 -24.72
N ALA A 6 -11.15 1.06 -24.60
CA ALA A 6 -11.26 2.37 -23.98
C ALA A 6 -10.91 2.34 -22.48
N LEU A 7 -11.44 1.36 -21.73
CA LEU A 7 -11.13 1.15 -20.31
C LEU A 7 -9.64 0.85 -20.08
N THR A 8 -9.06 -0.04 -20.90
CA THR A 8 -7.64 -0.39 -20.82
C THR A 8 -6.74 0.84 -21.04
N ARG A 9 -7.09 1.69 -22.02
CA ARG A 9 -6.35 2.93 -22.31
C ARG A 9 -6.44 3.96 -21.19
N ALA A 10 -7.62 4.10 -20.58
CA ALA A 10 -7.83 5.06 -19.48
C ALA A 10 -7.10 4.62 -18.21
N ALA A 11 -7.13 3.33 -17.87
CA ALA A 11 -6.51 2.79 -16.67
C ALA A 11 -5.00 2.53 -16.80
N GLY A 12 -4.47 2.47 -18.03
CA GLY A 12 -3.07 2.09 -18.29
C GLY A 12 -2.76 0.62 -17.97
N ALA A 13 -3.78 -0.22 -17.80
CA ALA A 13 -3.66 -1.63 -17.45
C ALA A 13 -4.79 -2.46 -18.10
N PRO A 14 -4.56 -3.75 -18.41
CA PRO A 14 -5.61 -4.65 -18.89
C PRO A 14 -6.78 -4.77 -17.91
N LEU A 15 -7.98 -5.02 -18.43
CA LEU A 15 -9.16 -5.29 -17.60
C LEU A 15 -8.96 -6.58 -16.80
N SER A 16 -9.13 -6.51 -15.48
CA SER A 16 -9.14 -7.65 -14.56
C SER A 16 -10.55 -7.88 -14.03
N THR A 17 -11.03 -9.12 -14.08
CA THR A 17 -12.34 -9.53 -13.55
C THR A 17 -12.19 -10.32 -12.25
N GLY A 18 -13.26 -10.43 -11.45
CA GLY A 18 -13.24 -11.19 -10.20
C GLY A 18 -12.58 -10.48 -9.00
N ASN A 19 -12.37 -9.16 -9.09
CA ASN A 19 -11.86 -8.39 -7.97
C ASN A 19 -12.91 -8.28 -6.87
N HIS A 20 -12.48 -8.40 -5.62
CA HIS A 20 -13.25 -8.00 -4.45
C HIS A 20 -12.90 -6.57 -4.08
N VAL A 21 -13.90 -5.75 -3.77
CA VAL A 21 -13.71 -4.35 -3.35
C VAL A 21 -14.42 -4.15 -2.02
N GLU A 22 -13.69 -3.62 -1.06
CA GLU A 22 -14.20 -3.23 0.25
C GLU A 22 -13.98 -1.73 0.45
N LEU A 23 -15.00 -1.05 0.98
CA LEU A 23 -14.91 0.37 1.32
C LEU A 23 -14.47 0.53 2.77
N LEU A 24 -13.24 0.96 2.98
CA LEU A 24 -12.69 1.26 4.30
C LEU A 24 -12.93 2.73 4.62
N ILE A 25 -13.73 2.98 5.66
CA ILE A 25 -14.08 4.32 6.10
C ILE A 25 -13.15 4.75 7.24
N ASP A 26 -12.63 5.97 7.12
CA ASP A 26 -11.71 6.61 8.05
C ASP A 26 -10.32 5.97 8.16
N ALA A 27 -9.42 6.70 8.83
CA ALA A 27 -8.03 6.30 8.99
C ALA A 27 -7.88 4.99 9.76
N ARG A 28 -8.73 4.76 10.78
CA ARG A 28 -8.62 3.58 11.65
C ARG A 28 -8.86 2.28 10.88
N ALA A 29 -10.00 2.17 10.19
CA ALA A 29 -10.31 0.95 9.43
C ALA A 29 -9.27 0.70 8.33
N ASN A 30 -8.80 1.77 7.68
CA ASN A 30 -7.77 1.68 6.66
C ASN A 30 -6.44 1.18 7.25
N PHE A 31 -5.99 1.71 8.39
CA PHE A 31 -4.72 1.29 9.01
C PHE A 31 -4.77 -0.13 9.55
N ASP A 32 -5.87 -0.53 10.17
CA ASP A 32 -6.06 -1.89 10.68
C ASP A 32 -5.97 -2.91 9.52
N ALA A 33 -6.68 -2.67 8.42
CA ALA A 33 -6.63 -3.53 7.24
C ALA A 33 -5.24 -3.57 6.59
N TRP A 34 -4.52 -2.44 6.55
CA TRP A 34 -3.16 -2.40 5.99
C TRP A 34 -2.18 -3.18 6.85
N LEU A 35 -2.25 -3.06 8.18
CA LEU A 35 -1.40 -3.82 9.09
C LEU A 35 -1.66 -5.32 8.98
N GLU A 36 -2.93 -5.73 8.84
CA GLU A 36 -3.28 -7.13 8.60
C GLU A 36 -2.71 -7.63 7.26
N ALA A 37 -2.83 -6.86 6.19
CA ALA A 37 -2.28 -7.20 4.88
C ALA A 37 -0.74 -7.32 4.91
N ILE A 38 -0.06 -6.43 5.63
CA ILE A 38 1.38 -6.48 5.86
C ILE A 38 1.76 -7.77 6.61
N ALA A 39 1.08 -8.06 7.73
CA ALA A 39 1.37 -9.23 8.55
C ALA A 39 1.21 -10.56 7.78
N ASN A 40 0.23 -10.63 6.88
CA ASN A 40 -0.06 -11.83 6.09
C ASN A 40 0.74 -11.93 4.78
N ALA A 41 1.55 -10.92 4.42
CA ALA A 41 2.32 -10.92 3.19
C ALA A 41 3.38 -12.05 3.18
N LYS A 42 3.44 -12.80 2.07
CA LYS A 42 4.31 -13.98 1.94
C LYS A 42 5.55 -13.79 1.07
N HIS A 43 5.51 -12.84 0.14
CA HIS A 43 6.56 -12.70 -0.88
C HIS A 43 7.09 -11.28 -1.01
N ASN A 44 6.20 -10.31 -1.23
CA ASN A 44 6.59 -8.93 -1.46
C ASN A 44 5.61 -7.98 -0.77
N ILE A 45 6.13 -6.83 -0.33
CA ILE A 45 5.35 -5.66 0.07
C ILE A 45 5.89 -4.46 -0.71
N LEU A 46 5.01 -3.79 -1.44
CA LEU A 46 5.28 -2.50 -2.07
C LEU A 46 4.45 -1.46 -1.33
N PHE A 47 5.10 -0.71 -0.45
CA PHE A 47 4.42 0.28 0.39
C PHE A 47 4.76 1.69 -0.11
N GLY A 48 3.73 2.46 -0.46
CA GLY A 48 3.86 3.83 -0.94
C GLY A 48 2.99 4.77 -0.11
N ASN A 49 3.56 5.86 0.43
CA ASN A 49 2.77 6.87 1.13
C ASN A 49 3.40 8.28 1.00
N TYR A 50 2.57 9.31 1.01
CA TYR A 50 2.99 10.71 0.87
C TYR A 50 3.57 11.27 2.17
N ILE A 51 3.00 10.91 3.32
CA ILE A 51 3.47 11.38 4.64
C ILE A 51 3.75 10.17 5.53
N PHE A 52 4.96 10.15 6.08
CA PHE A 52 5.35 9.21 7.12
C PHE A 52 5.91 10.00 8.30
N ARG A 53 5.22 9.96 9.44
CA ARG A 53 5.64 10.67 10.65
C ARG A 53 6.21 9.71 11.67
N ASP A 54 7.15 10.21 12.47
CA ASP A 54 7.64 9.50 13.66
C ASP A 54 6.65 9.67 14.83
N ASP A 55 5.45 9.14 14.65
CA ASP A 55 4.41 9.05 15.68
C ASP A 55 4.07 7.57 15.97
N GLU A 56 3.13 7.33 16.88
CA GLU A 56 2.74 5.97 17.26
C GLU A 56 2.30 5.13 16.06
N THR A 57 1.48 5.71 15.19
CA THR A 57 1.01 5.08 13.96
C THR A 57 2.18 4.75 13.04
N GLY A 58 3.04 5.73 12.73
CA GLY A 58 4.19 5.51 11.86
C GLY A 58 5.17 4.46 12.40
N ARG A 59 5.45 4.48 13.70
CA ARG A 59 6.28 3.44 14.35
C ARG A 59 5.64 2.06 14.27
N GLY A 60 4.32 1.95 14.39
CA GLY A 60 3.57 0.71 14.19
C GLY A 60 3.79 0.11 12.80
N PHE A 61 3.63 0.93 11.75
CA PHE A 61 3.89 0.51 10.36
C PHE A 61 5.35 0.14 10.12
N ILE A 62 6.32 0.93 10.63
CA ILE A 62 7.75 0.60 10.52
C ILE A 62 8.03 -0.76 11.15
N SER A 63 7.50 -0.99 12.36
CA SER A 63 7.70 -2.25 13.07
C SER A 63 7.18 -3.44 12.27
N ALA A 64 5.95 -3.36 11.74
CA ALA A 64 5.34 -4.42 10.95
C ALA A 64 6.10 -4.70 9.63
N LEU A 65 6.47 -3.65 8.91
CA LEU A 65 7.26 -3.76 7.67
C LEU A 65 8.65 -4.35 7.94
N ALA A 66 9.33 -3.91 8.99
CA ALA A 66 10.64 -4.41 9.37
C ALA A 66 10.59 -5.87 9.83
N GLU A 67 9.54 -6.27 10.55
CA GLU A 67 9.32 -7.65 10.96
C GLU A 67 9.18 -8.57 9.73
N ARG A 68 8.31 -8.22 8.78
CA ARG A 68 8.17 -8.99 7.53
C ARG A 68 9.46 -9.06 6.71
N ALA A 69 10.21 -7.96 6.64
CA ALA A 69 11.51 -7.95 6.01
C ALA A 69 12.48 -8.96 6.66
N ARG A 70 12.53 -9.02 8.00
CA ARG A 70 13.34 -10.01 8.73
C ARG A 70 12.84 -11.44 8.52
N ALA A 71 11.53 -11.62 8.34
CA ALA A 71 10.93 -12.90 7.99
C ALA A 71 11.17 -13.33 6.52
N GLY A 72 11.96 -12.58 5.74
CA GLY A 72 12.34 -12.92 4.37
C GLY A 72 11.40 -12.40 3.29
N VAL A 73 10.37 -11.63 3.65
CA VAL A 73 9.50 -10.95 2.68
C VAL A 73 10.25 -9.77 2.07
N ARG A 74 10.19 -9.61 0.75
CA ARG A 74 10.83 -8.47 0.07
C ARG A 74 10.01 -7.20 0.28
N VAL A 75 10.48 -6.31 1.15
CA VAL A 75 9.81 -5.04 1.42
C VAL A 75 10.49 -3.90 0.66
N ARG A 76 9.71 -3.10 -0.06
CA ARG A 76 10.15 -1.87 -0.73
C ARG A 76 9.23 -0.73 -0.30
N VAL A 77 9.84 0.36 0.15
CA VAL A 77 9.12 1.54 0.65
C VAL A 77 9.43 2.72 -0.25
N LEU A 78 8.38 3.39 -0.74
CA LEU A 78 8.44 4.65 -1.47
C LEU A 78 7.76 5.72 -0.63
N LEU A 79 8.54 6.72 -0.20
CA LEU A 79 8.02 7.88 0.53
C LEU A 79 8.19 9.12 -0.35
N ASP A 80 7.15 9.95 -0.40
CA ASP A 80 7.34 11.31 -0.87
C ASP A 80 8.02 12.11 0.26
N TRP A 81 9.15 12.73 -0.05
CA TRP A 81 9.84 13.60 0.90
C TRP A 81 9.47 15.03 0.56
N PRO A 82 8.70 15.75 1.41
CA PRO A 82 8.46 17.15 1.17
C PRO A 82 9.81 17.87 1.16
N ARG A 83 10.09 18.65 0.09
CA ARG A 83 11.26 19.54 0.05
C ARG A 83 11.32 20.31 1.38
N GLN A 84 12.44 20.19 2.11
CA GLN A 84 12.70 21.10 3.22
C GLN A 84 12.62 22.54 2.69
N PRO A 85 11.94 23.46 3.39
CA PRO A 85 12.12 24.88 3.09
C PRO A 85 13.59 25.21 3.34
N SER A 86 14.20 25.87 2.35
CA SER A 86 15.54 26.45 2.41
C SER A 86 15.70 27.42 3.57
#